data_AF-A0A814RMC7-F1
#
_entry.id   AF-A0A814RMC7-F1
#
_cell.length_a   1.000
_cell.length_b   1.000
_cell.length_c   1.000
_cell.angle_alpha   90.00
_cell.angle_beta   90.00
_cell.angle_gamma   90.00
#
_symmetry.space_group_name_H-M   'P 1'
#
loop_
_entity.id
_entity.type
_entity.pdbx_description
1 polymer ?
#
loop_
_entity_poly.entity_id
_entity_poly.type
_entity_poly.pdbx_seq_one_letter_code
_entity_poly.pdbx_strand_id
1 'polypeptide(L)'
;KLRPTLFVIFINDLPDKIQNVIKLFADDTKVISLIYNENDSSILQEDLNNLYEWSKQCHKLTESHQERDLDVIFSKDLKNSAHIAVEPRKANYALSKRSFKCCDKLIIKKLYTSLVRPHLEYAVPVWNPYFKKDINRIEGVQRRATKMIGE
;
A
#
# COMPACT_ATOMS: atom_id res chain seq x y z
N LYS A 1 -7.84 -9.41 -2.00
CA LYS A 1 -6.62 -9.27 -2.83
C LYS A 1 -7.00 -9.22 -4.32
N LEU A 2 -7.77 -8.22 -4.76
CA LEU A 2 -8.22 -8.09 -6.15
C LEU A 2 -7.41 -7.05 -6.93
N ARG A 3 -6.61 -6.22 -6.23
CA ARG A 3 -5.91 -5.07 -6.82
C ARG A 3 -4.99 -5.45 -8.00
N PRO A 4 -4.13 -6.48 -7.92
CA PRO A 4 -3.30 -6.86 -9.07
C PRO A 4 -4.11 -7.36 -10.27
N THR A 5 -5.16 -8.13 -10.02
CA THR A 5 -6.04 -8.66 -11.08
C THR A 5 -6.84 -7.56 -11.76
N LEU A 6 -7.39 -6.62 -10.98
CA LEU A 6 -8.12 -5.46 -11.51
C LEU A 6 -7.19 -4.54 -12.32
N PHE A 7 -5.93 -4.39 -11.89
CA PHE A 7 -4.94 -3.64 -12.64
C PHE A 7 -4.64 -4.30 -13.99
N VAL A 8 -4.46 -5.63 -14.05
CA VAL A 8 -4.27 -6.34 -15.33
C VAL A 8 -5.48 -6.19 -16.25
N ILE A 9 -6.70 -6.25 -15.72
CA ILE A 9 -7.93 -6.01 -16.51
C ILE A 9 -7.97 -4.57 -17.03
N PHE A 10 -7.57 -3.60 -16.21
CA PHE A 10 -7.57 -2.18 -16.56
C PHE A 10 -6.63 -1.85 -17.73
N ILE A 11 -5.49 -2.54 -17.84
CA ILE A 11 -4.51 -2.32 -18.92
C ILE A 11 -4.72 -3.22 -20.14
N ASN A 12 -5.75 -4.06 -20.15
CA ASN A 12 -5.90 -5.12 -21.14
C ASN A 12 -6.33 -4.62 -22.54
N ASP A 13 -6.78 -3.38 -22.65
CA ASP A 13 -7.13 -2.71 -23.92
C ASP A 13 -5.93 -1.98 -24.57
N LEU A 14 -4.83 -1.81 -23.84
CA LEU A 14 -3.63 -1.15 -24.33
C LEU A 14 -3.00 -1.85 -25.56
N PRO A 15 -2.90 -3.21 -25.61
CA PRO A 15 -2.41 -3.89 -26.80
C PRO A 15 -3.23 -3.62 -28.07
N ASP A 16 -4.52 -3.32 -27.95
CA ASP A 16 -5.38 -3.01 -29.10
C ASP A 16 -5.07 -1.63 -29.72
N LYS A 17 -4.25 -0.80 -29.06
CA LYS A 17 -3.85 0.55 -29.50
C LYS A 17 -2.47 0.61 -30.14
N ILE A 18 -1.72 -0.48 -30.13
CA ILE A 18 -0.32 -0.53 -30.56
C ILE A 18 -0.17 -1.55 -31.70
N GLN A 19 0.53 -1.15 -32.76
CA GLN A 19 0.78 -2.01 -33.92
C GLN A 19 1.93 -2.99 -33.65
N ASN A 20 3.00 -2.52 -32.99
CA ASN A 20 4.17 -3.32 -32.66
C ASN A 20 3.93 -4.26 -31.46
N VAL A 21 4.89 -5.16 -31.23
CA VAL A 21 4.85 -6.09 -30.09
C VAL A 21 4.96 -5.32 -28.78
N ILE A 22 3.93 -5.44 -27.94
CA ILE A 22 3.92 -4.91 -26.57
C ILE A 22 4.13 -6.03 -25.55
N LYS A 23 4.90 -5.76 -24.51
CA LYS A 23 5.02 -6.60 -23.31
C LYS A 23 4.64 -5.80 -22.09
N LEU A 24 3.70 -6.33 -21.30
CA LEU A 24 3.16 -5.69 -20.10
C LEU A 24 3.54 -6.50 -18.87
N PHE A 25 4.01 -5.81 -17.83
CA PHE A 25 4.22 -6.38 -16.51
C PHE A 25 4.01 -5.31 -15.44
N ALA A 26 2.87 -5.37 -14.74
CA ALA A 26 2.48 -4.31 -13.79
C ALA A 26 2.59 -2.91 -14.45
N ASP A 27 3.27 -1.96 -13.82
CA ASP A 27 3.51 -0.62 -14.36
C ASP A 27 4.56 -0.58 -15.49
N ASP A 28 5.37 -1.64 -15.64
CA ASP A 28 6.35 -1.73 -16.71
C ASP A 28 5.69 -2.11 -18.05
N THR A 29 5.86 -1.24 -19.05
CA THR A 29 5.43 -1.48 -20.44
C THR A 29 6.63 -1.38 -21.37
N LYS A 30 6.78 -2.36 -22.26
CA LYS A 30 7.83 -2.35 -23.31
C LYS A 30 7.17 -2.49 -24.68
N VAL A 31 7.47 -1.55 -25.57
CA VAL A 31 7.13 -1.62 -27.01
C VAL A 31 8.40 -2.03 -27.75
N ILE A 32 8.31 -3.06 -28.60
CA ILE A 32 9.44 -3.64 -29.32
C ILE A 32 9.13 -3.55 -30.82
N SER A 33 10.00 -2.88 -31.58
CA SER A 33 9.91 -2.78 -33.03
C SER A 33 11.26 -3.09 -33.68
N LEU A 34 11.23 -3.65 -34.90
CA LEU A 34 12.40 -3.87 -35.73
C LEU A 34 12.44 -2.77 -36.80
N ILE A 35 13.52 -1.99 -36.83
CA ILE A 35 13.62 -0.83 -37.72
C ILE A 35 14.59 -1.16 -38.86
N TYR A 36 14.06 -1.23 -40.08
CA TYR A 36 14.85 -1.39 -41.30
C TYR A 36 14.76 -0.17 -42.22
N ASN A 37 13.73 0.66 -42.07
CA ASN A 37 13.48 1.84 -42.89
C ASN A 37 12.82 2.98 -42.07
N GLU A 38 12.68 4.17 -42.67
CA GLU A 38 12.07 5.34 -42.00
C GLU A 38 10.58 5.16 -41.69
N ASN A 39 9.87 4.34 -42.47
CA ASN A 39 8.47 4.03 -42.21
C ASN A 39 8.31 3.21 -40.92
N ASP A 40 9.20 2.24 -40.65
CA ASP A 40 9.20 1.48 -39.39
C ASP A 40 9.43 2.40 -38.19
N SER A 41 10.35 3.36 -38.31
CA SER A 41 10.57 4.39 -37.28
C SER A 41 9.35 5.28 -37.06
N SER A 42 8.61 5.58 -38.13
CA SER A 42 7.40 6.38 -38.07
C SER A 42 6.27 5.63 -37.35
N ILE A 43 6.12 4.33 -37.61
CA ILE A 43 5.15 3.44 -36.93
C ILE A 43 5.50 3.34 -35.43
N LEU A 44 6.78 3.14 -35.08
CA LEU A 44 7.18 3.11 -33.67
C LEU A 44 6.85 4.43 -32.96
N GLN A 45 7.07 5.57 -33.63
CA GLN A 45 6.74 6.87 -33.05
C GLN A 45 5.22 7.04 -32.87
N GLU A 46 4.40 6.54 -33.80
CA GLU A 46 2.94 6.52 -33.68
C GLU A 46 2.48 5.65 -32.50
N ASP A 47 3.07 4.47 -32.32
CA ASP A 47 2.77 3.59 -31.19
C ASP A 47 3.12 4.25 -29.84
N LEU A 48 4.23 4.97 -29.76
CA LEU A 48 4.59 5.74 -28.56
C LEU A 48 3.61 6.88 -28.30
N ASN A 49 3.14 7.56 -29.34
CA ASN A 49 2.12 8.61 -29.22
C ASN A 49 0.78 8.02 -28.72
N ASN A 50 0.37 6.87 -29.26
CA ASN A 50 -0.85 6.16 -28.84
C ASN A 50 -0.77 5.72 -27.38
N LEU A 51 0.37 5.19 -26.94
CA LEU A 51 0.62 4.81 -25.56
C LEU A 51 0.53 6.03 -24.62
N TYR A 52 1.10 7.16 -25.04
CA TYR A 52 1.03 8.41 -24.27
C TYR A 52 -0.41 8.91 -24.12
N GLU A 53 -1.19 8.94 -25.20
CA GLU A 53 -2.59 9.38 -25.15
C GLU A 53 -3.48 8.42 -24.35
N TRP A 54 -3.26 7.11 -24.45
CA TRP A 54 -3.94 6.12 -23.59
C TRP A 54 -3.64 6.37 -22.10
N SER A 55 -2.39 6.68 -21.74
CA SER A 55 -2.00 6.93 -20.35
C SER A 55 -2.73 8.15 -19.73
N LYS A 56 -3.01 9.18 -20.54
CA LYS A 56 -3.78 10.36 -20.11
C LYS A 56 -5.23 10.04 -19.83
N GLN A 57 -5.84 9.16 -20.63
CA GLN A 57 -7.25 8.78 -20.46
C GLN A 57 -7.46 8.01 -19.15
N CYS A 58 -6.44 7.30 -18.68
CA CYS A 58 -6.48 6.49 -17.47
C CYS A 58 -6.57 7.28 -16.15
N HIS A 59 -6.34 8.61 -16.15
CA HIS A 59 -6.15 9.39 -14.92
C HIS A 59 -7.01 10.66 -14.82
N LYS A 60 -8.33 10.53 -14.66
CA LYS A 60 -9.09 11.55 -13.92
C LYS A 60 -8.97 11.25 -12.42
N LEU A 61 -7.94 11.81 -11.79
CA LEU A 61 -7.80 11.79 -10.35
C LEU A 61 -8.93 12.60 -9.71
N THR A 62 -9.77 11.94 -8.92
CA THR A 62 -10.77 12.61 -8.07
C THR A 62 -10.12 13.02 -6.77
N GLU A 63 -10.41 14.24 -6.29
CA GLU A 63 -10.01 14.61 -4.93
C GLU A 63 -10.71 13.70 -3.90
N SER A 64 -9.93 13.21 -2.93
CA SER A 64 -10.42 12.44 -1.81
C SER A 64 -9.98 13.06 -0.48
N HIS A 65 -10.75 12.78 0.59
CA HIS A 65 -10.46 13.30 1.92
C HIS A 65 -9.43 12.44 2.66
N GLN A 66 -9.39 11.14 2.38
CA GLN A 66 -8.44 10.19 2.95
C GLN A 66 -8.09 9.12 1.93
N GLU A 67 -6.81 8.76 1.89
CA GLU A 67 -6.30 7.66 1.08
C GLU A 67 -5.57 6.64 1.94
N ARG A 68 -5.65 5.39 1.52
CA ARG A 68 -4.86 4.33 2.14
C ARG A 68 -3.84 3.80 1.15
N ASP A 69 -2.58 3.88 1.52
CA ASP A 69 -1.50 3.28 0.77
C ASP A 69 -0.54 2.52 1.69
N LEU A 70 -0.14 1.30 1.28
CA LEU A 70 0.68 0.38 2.06
C LEU A 70 0.27 0.27 3.55
N ASP A 71 -1.04 0.19 3.80
CA ASP A 71 -1.68 0.18 5.13
C ASP A 71 -1.50 1.45 5.99
N VAL A 72 -0.93 2.52 5.43
CA VAL A 72 -0.88 3.86 6.02
C VAL A 72 -2.07 4.67 5.53
N ILE A 73 -2.69 5.44 6.44
CA ILE A 73 -3.83 6.30 6.11
C ILE A 73 -3.34 7.74 6.03
N PHE A 74 -3.43 8.32 4.85
CA PHE A 74 -3.14 9.72 4.57
C PHE A 74 -4.44 10.50 4.58
N SER A 75 -4.49 11.58 5.35
CA SER A 75 -5.62 12.52 5.33
C SER A 75 -5.24 13.74 4.49
N LYS A 76 -6.23 14.45 3.93
CA LYS A 76 -6.00 15.67 3.14
C LYS A 76 -5.21 16.74 3.89
N ASP A 77 -5.34 16.78 5.22
CA ASP A 77 -4.62 17.71 6.09
C ASP A 77 -3.24 17.19 6.55
N LEU A 78 -2.79 16.05 6.01
CA LEU A 78 -1.55 15.34 6.35
C LEU A 78 -1.40 15.06 7.85
N LYS A 79 -2.50 15.07 8.61
CA LYS A 79 -2.46 14.72 10.04
C LYS A 79 -2.48 13.21 10.22
N ASN A 80 -1.56 12.73 11.04
CA ASN A 80 -1.45 11.31 11.38
C ASN A 80 -2.54 10.82 12.33
N SER A 81 -3.35 11.71 12.91
CA SER A 81 -4.35 11.35 13.93
C SER A 81 -5.40 10.34 13.42
N ALA A 82 -5.75 10.38 12.13
CA ALA A 82 -6.65 9.38 11.54
C ALA A 82 -6.03 7.98 11.51
N HIS A 83 -4.77 7.88 11.10
CA HIS A 83 -4.03 6.62 11.08
C HIS A 83 -3.82 6.07 12.50
N ILE A 84 -3.41 6.94 13.43
CA ILE A 84 -3.15 6.59 14.84
C ILE A 84 -4.45 6.24 15.60
N ALA A 85 -5.61 6.64 15.09
CA ALA A 85 -6.88 6.17 15.63
C ALA A 85 -7.14 4.68 15.32
N VAL A 86 -6.64 4.18 14.19
CA VAL A 86 -6.95 2.85 13.64
C VAL A 86 -5.90 1.80 14.01
N GLU A 87 -4.60 2.06 13.79
CA GLU A 87 -3.56 1.02 13.95
C GLU A 87 -3.46 0.44 15.37
N PRO A 88 -3.47 1.25 16.45
CA PRO A 88 -3.49 0.73 17.82
C PRO A 88 -4.69 -0.18 18.12
N ARG A 89 -5.82 -0.05 17.40
CA ARG A 89 -6.97 -0.95 17.57
C ARG A 89 -6.70 -2.33 16.98
N LYS A 90 -6.07 -2.40 15.80
CA LYS A 90 -5.65 -3.68 15.18
C LYS A 90 -4.63 -4.40 16.07
N ALA A 91 -3.64 -3.65 16.56
CA ALA A 91 -2.63 -4.14 17.49
C ALA A 91 -3.26 -4.67 18.81
N ASN A 92 -4.23 -3.96 19.37
CA ASN A 92 -4.98 -4.40 20.56
C ASN A 92 -5.86 -5.64 20.32
N TYR A 93 -6.37 -5.82 19.10
CA TYR A 93 -7.13 -7.00 18.73
C TYR A 93 -6.23 -8.24 18.70
N ALA A 94 -4.99 -8.11 18.21
CA ALA A 94 -4.00 -9.19 18.27
C ALA A 94 -3.67 -9.60 19.73
N LEU A 95 -3.66 -8.67 20.67
CA LEU A 95 -3.47 -8.92 22.11
C LEU A 95 -4.74 -9.39 22.85
N SER A 96 -5.81 -9.74 22.13
CA SER A 96 -7.04 -10.23 22.75
C SER A 96 -6.90 -11.67 23.24
N LYS A 97 -7.32 -11.94 24.49
CA LYS A 97 -7.44 -13.32 25.03
C LYS A 97 -8.46 -14.18 24.25
N ARG A 98 -9.29 -13.58 23.38
CA ARG A 98 -10.17 -14.33 22.47
C ARG A 98 -9.41 -15.00 21.34
N SER A 99 -8.25 -14.45 20.96
CA SER A 99 -7.47 -14.94 19.82
C SER A 99 -6.57 -16.13 20.20
N PHE A 100 -6.30 -16.34 21.50
CA PHE A 100 -5.36 -17.36 21.97
C PHE A 100 -5.87 -18.04 23.25
N LYS A 101 -5.98 -19.38 23.20
CA LYS A 101 -6.48 -20.23 24.29
C LYS A 101 -5.54 -20.32 25.49
N CYS A 102 -4.23 -20.11 25.28
CA CYS A 102 -3.20 -20.14 26.31
C CYS A 102 -2.24 -18.97 26.08
N CYS A 103 -1.91 -18.24 27.15
CA CYS A 103 -1.05 -17.06 27.12
C CYS A 103 0.04 -17.19 28.18
N ASP A 104 1.12 -17.89 27.83
CA ASP A 104 2.35 -17.90 28.62
C ASP A 104 3.23 -16.69 28.26
N LYS A 105 4.13 -16.27 29.15
CA LYS A 105 5.00 -15.08 28.99
C LYS A 105 5.79 -15.12 27.68
N LEU A 106 6.29 -16.29 27.32
CA LEU A 106 7.01 -16.52 26.07
C LEU A 106 6.12 -16.38 24.83
N ILE A 107 4.88 -16.85 24.92
CA ILE A 107 3.89 -16.77 23.82
C ILE A 107 3.49 -15.31 23.61
N ILE A 108 3.23 -14.57 24.69
CA ILE A 108 2.88 -13.15 24.63
C ILE A 108 4.05 -12.34 24.03
N LYS A 109 5.29 -12.63 24.43
CA LYS A 109 6.47 -11.98 23.86
C LYS A 109 6.59 -12.23 22.35
N LYS A 110 6.43 -13.49 21.91
CA LYS A 110 6.45 -13.85 20.48
C LYS A 110 5.33 -13.13 19.71
N LEU A 111 4.10 -13.20 20.23
CA LEU A 111 2.93 -12.56 19.66
C LEU A 111 3.08 -11.05 19.54
N TYR A 112 3.63 -10.40 20.57
CA TYR A 112 3.93 -8.97 20.51
C TYR A 112 4.89 -8.67 19.37
N THR A 113 6.01 -9.38 19.27
CA THR A 113 6.99 -9.14 18.21
C THR A 113 6.49 -9.46 16.81
N SER A 114 5.64 -10.48 16.64
CA SER A 114 5.20 -10.94 15.32
C SER A 114 3.92 -10.28 14.81
N LEU A 115 3.00 -9.87 15.70
CA LEU A 115 1.68 -9.35 15.32
C LEU A 115 1.43 -7.92 15.78
N VAL A 116 1.99 -7.47 16.90
CA VAL A 116 1.70 -6.13 17.45
C VAL A 116 2.73 -5.12 16.95
N ARG A 117 4.01 -5.48 17.04
CA ARG A 117 5.13 -4.62 16.67
C ARG A 117 5.07 -4.13 15.22
N PRO A 118 4.72 -4.96 14.21
CA PRO A 118 4.60 -4.48 12.83
C PRO A 118 3.57 -3.35 12.68
N HIS A 119 2.41 -3.43 13.35
CA HIS A 119 1.39 -2.36 13.31
C HIS A 119 1.86 -1.04 13.91
N LEU A 120 2.76 -1.08 14.89
CA LEU A 120 3.24 0.12 15.60
C LEU A 120 4.54 0.67 15.02
N GLU A 121 5.36 -0.14 14.34
CA GLU A 121 6.72 0.26 13.92
C GLU A 121 6.91 0.33 12.41
N TYR A 122 6.14 -0.41 11.60
CA TYR A 122 6.39 -0.57 10.16
C TYR A 122 6.52 0.76 9.40
N ALA A 123 5.65 1.73 9.70
CA ALA A 123 5.60 2.99 8.98
C ALA A 123 5.95 4.22 9.84
N VAL A 124 6.71 4.04 10.93
CA VAL A 124 7.16 5.15 11.80
C VAL A 124 7.86 6.29 11.05
N PRO A 125 8.67 6.06 9.99
CA PRO A 125 9.23 7.17 9.21
C PRO A 125 8.18 8.07 8.55
N VAL A 126 7.00 7.50 8.24
CA VAL A 126 5.89 8.20 7.59
C VAL A 126 4.99 8.86 8.63
N TRP A 127 4.64 8.14 9.69
CA TRP A 127 3.78 8.65 10.76
C TRP A 127 4.56 8.77 12.06
N ASN A 128 5.16 9.93 12.29
CA ASN A 128 5.74 10.27 13.60
C ASN A 128 4.72 11.08 14.42
N PRO A 129 4.13 10.52 15.49
CA PRO A 129 3.14 11.22 16.31
C PRO A 129 3.78 12.34 17.13
N TYR A 130 3.39 13.59 16.86
CA TYR A 130 3.84 14.74 17.65
C TYR A 130 2.95 15.01 18.87
N PHE A 131 1.64 14.77 18.76
CA PHE A 131 0.72 15.08 19.84
C PHE A 131 0.80 14.05 20.97
N LYS A 132 0.86 14.52 22.22
CA LYS A 132 0.89 13.67 23.42
C LYS A 132 -0.28 12.67 23.48
N LYS A 133 -1.47 13.07 23.00
CA LYS A 133 -2.65 12.20 22.90
C LYS A 133 -2.40 10.97 22.02
N ASP A 134 -1.67 11.16 20.93
CA ASP A 134 -1.42 10.16 19.91
C ASP A 134 -0.29 9.23 20.36
N ILE A 135 0.77 9.79 20.96
CA ILE A 135 1.85 9.04 21.62
C ILE A 135 1.28 8.12 22.72
N ASN A 136 0.47 8.68 23.63
CA ASN A 136 -0.16 7.91 24.71
C ASN A 136 -1.01 6.74 24.20
N ARG A 137 -1.63 6.89 23.03
CA ARG A 137 -2.48 5.84 22.43
C ARG A 137 -1.65 4.65 21.94
N ILE A 138 -0.48 4.92 21.36
CA ILE A 138 0.47 3.90 20.89
C ILE A 138 1.14 3.22 22.09
N GLU A 139 1.66 4.00 23.03
CA GLU A 139 2.28 3.49 24.25
C GLU A 139 1.30 2.67 25.10
N GLY A 140 0.00 3.01 25.08
CA GLY A 140 -1.04 2.25 25.75
C GLY A 140 -1.09 0.77 25.33
N VAL A 141 -0.83 0.48 24.05
CA VAL A 141 -0.73 -0.90 23.54
C VAL A 141 0.50 -1.61 24.10
N GLN A 142 1.64 -0.92 24.13
CA GLN A 142 2.91 -1.47 24.63
C GLN A 142 2.83 -1.75 26.14
N ARG A 143 2.26 -0.82 26.93
CA ARG A 143 2.04 -0.99 28.37
C ARG A 143 1.12 -2.18 28.66
N ARG A 144 0.04 -2.34 27.88
CA ARG A 144 -0.85 -3.49 27.99
C ARG A 144 -0.12 -4.81 27.73
N ALA A 145 0.67 -4.90 26.67
CA ALA A 145 1.45 -6.10 26.36
C ALA A 145 2.47 -6.42 27.47
N THR A 146 3.15 -5.40 27.99
CA THR A 146 4.13 -5.56 29.08
C THR A 146 3.47 -6.05 30.36
N LYS A 147 2.28 -5.54 30.70
CA LYS A 147 1.50 -6.01 31.86
C LYS A 147 1.17 -7.51 31.76
N MET A 148 0.81 -7.99 30.57
CA MET A 148 0.50 -9.41 30.35
C MET A 148 1.72 -10.33 30.51
N ILE A 149 2.95 -9.81 30.37
CA ILE A 149 4.20 -10.56 30.62
C ILE A 149 4.57 -10.50 32.11
N GLY A 150 4.23 -9.39 32.78
CA GLY A 150 4.50 -9.17 34.19
C GLY A 150 3.62 -10.00 35.13
N GLU A 151 2.36 -10.25 34.76
CA GLU A 151 1.48 -11.27 35.38
C GLU A 151 2.09 -12.66 35.18
#